data_AF-A0A9W6ZQI5-F1
#
_entry.id   AF-A0A9W6ZQI5-F1
#
_cell.length_a   1.000
_cell.length_b   1.000
_cell.length_c   1.000
_cell.angle_alpha   90.00
_cell.angle_beta   90.00
_cell.angle_gamma   90.00
#
_symmetry.space_group_name_H-M   'P 1'
#
loop_
_entity.id
_entity.type
_entity.pdbx_description
1 polymer ?
#
loop_
_entity_poly.entity_id
_entity_poly.type
_entity_poly.pdbx_seq_one_letter_code
_entity_poly.pdbx_strand_id
1 'polypeptide(L)' 'MGGQQSKHSVDELTSFLHKTPFFVYMTDQELKDFAKCFTVKKVAKGGAIRQSGDMYIVAEGEIQMTTMLGPQDPNSE' A
#
# COMPACT_ATOMS: atom_id res chain seq x y z
N MET A 1 9.48 18.60 7.35
CA MET A 1 9.89 17.79 8.51
C MET A 1 10.08 16.37 8.04
N GLY A 2 11.31 15.86 8.12
CA GLY A 2 11.74 14.62 7.47
C GLY A 2 11.11 13.37 8.09
N GLY A 3 10.42 12.58 7.26
CA GLY A 3 9.89 11.29 7.66
C GLY A 3 11.04 10.32 7.96
N GLN A 4 11.05 9.79 9.18
CA GLN A 4 11.98 8.76 9.62
C GLN A 4 11.72 7.49 8.79
N GLN A 5 12.58 7.20 7.82
CA GLN A 5 12.51 5.95 7.04
C GLN A 5 12.93 4.80 7.96
N SER A 6 11.96 3.95 8.33
CA SER A 6 12.24 2.68 9.00
C SER A 6 12.86 1.74 7.96
N LYS A 7 14.13 1.36 8.15
CA LYS A 7 14.87 0.51 7.22
C LYS A 7 14.48 -0.96 7.46
N HIS A 8 13.33 -1.36 6.94
CA HIS A 8 12.92 -2.76 6.94
C HIS A 8 13.86 -3.58 6.05
N SER A 9 14.16 -4.81 6.47
CA SER A 9 14.98 -5.71 5.66
C SER A 9 14.16 -6.27 4.49
N VAL A 10 14.85 -6.71 3.43
CA VAL A 10 14.19 -7.39 2.30
C VAL A 10 13.44 -8.62 2.79
N ASP A 11 13.96 -9.33 3.79
CA ASP A 11 13.33 -10.53 4.34
C ASP A 11 12.04 -10.22 5.10
N GLU A 12 12.02 -9.12 5.89
CA GLU A 12 10.80 -8.64 6.55
C GLU A 12 9.72 -8.30 5.52
N LEU A 13 10.09 -7.56 4.48
CA LEU A 13 9.19 -7.18 3.40
C LEU A 13 8.66 -8.41 2.65
N THR A 14 9.54 -9.35 2.30
CA THR A 14 9.17 -10.60 1.64
C THR A 14 8.15 -11.39 2.48
N SER A 15 8.34 -11.44 3.80
CA SER A 15 7.40 -12.09 4.72
C SER A 15 6.00 -11.45 4.68
N PHE A 16 5.90 -10.13 4.54
CA PHE A 16 4.60 -9.45 4.38
C PHE A 16 3.95 -9.77 3.03
N LEU A 17 4.74 -9.82 1.95
CA LEU A 17 4.23 -10.15 0.62
C LEU A 17 3.64 -11.57 0.59
N HIS A 18 4.30 -12.55 1.21
CA HIS A 18 3.78 -13.92 1.31
C HIS A 18 2.41 -14.03 2.00
N LYS A 19 2.12 -13.14 2.96
CA LYS A 19 0.85 -13.14 3.70
C LYS A 19 -0.28 -12.47 2.92
N THR A 20 0.04 -11.78 1.83
CA THR A 20 -0.94 -11.02 1.05
C THR A 20 -1.51 -11.92 -0.05
N PRO A 21 -2.83 -12.18 -0.10
CA PRO A 21 -3.43 -13.12 -1.05
C PRO A 21 -3.13 -12.82 -2.52
N PHE A 22 -2.83 -11.57 -2.85
CA PHE A 22 -2.47 -11.13 -4.19
C PHE A 22 -1.20 -11.80 -4.74
N PHE A 23 -0.24 -12.18 -3.89
CA PHE A 23 1.05 -12.74 -4.32
C PHE A 23 1.17 -14.26 -4.15
N VAL A 24 0.06 -14.97 -3.92
CA VAL A 24 0.06 -16.41 -3.58
C VAL A 24 0.73 -17.31 -4.64
N TYR A 25 0.76 -16.86 -5.90
CA TYR A 25 1.35 -17.61 -7.01
C TYR A 25 2.80 -17.21 -7.34
N MET A 26 3.37 -16.24 -6.63
CA MET A 26 4.75 -15.79 -6.86
C MET A 26 5.73 -16.65 -6.06
N THR A 27 6.88 -16.92 -6.65
CA THR A 27 7.99 -17.60 -6.00
C THR A 27 8.67 -16.69 -4.98
N ASP A 28 9.35 -17.28 -3.99
CA ASP A 28 10.18 -16.55 -3.02
C ASP A 28 11.18 -15.59 -3.70
N GLN A 29 11.76 -16.01 -4.83
CA GLN A 29 12.73 -15.19 -5.54
C GLN A 29 12.08 -13.96 -6.16
N GLU A 30 10.94 -14.12 -6.83
CA GLU A 30 10.19 -13.00 -7.40
C GLU A 30 9.72 -12.05 -6.30
N LEU A 31 9.28 -12.58 -5.15
CA LEU A 31 8.87 -11.78 -4.00
C LEU A 31 10.03 -11.00 -3.38
N LYS A 32 11.23 -11.60 -3.29
CA LYS A 32 12.44 -10.89 -2.84
C LYS A 32 12.83 -9.78 -3.81
N ASP A 33 12.70 -10.01 -5.10
CA ASP A 33 12.99 -8.99 -6.12
C ASP A 33 11.96 -7.86 -6.06
N PHE A 34 10.68 -8.19 -5.83
CA PHE A 34 9.62 -7.20 -5.57
C PHE A 34 9.88 -6.40 -4.29
N ALA A 35 10.25 -7.08 -3.19
CA ALA A 35 10.52 -6.47 -1.89
C ALA A 35 11.58 -5.38 -1.95
N LYS A 36 12.60 -5.52 -2.81
CA LYS A 36 13.65 -4.51 -3.04
C LYS A 36 13.12 -3.20 -3.63
N CYS A 37 11.96 -3.23 -4.29
CA CYS A 37 11.33 -2.06 -4.91
C CYS A 37 10.46 -1.24 -3.93
N PHE A 38 10.10 -1.80 -2.76
CA PHE A 38 9.24 -1.11 -1.81
C PHE A 38 10.02 -0.22 -0.84
N THR A 39 9.38 0.86 -0.44
CA THR A 39 9.81 1.70 0.69
C THR A 39 8.71 1.72 1.73
N VAL A 40 9.06 1.46 2.98
CA VAL A 40 8.08 1.50 4.08
C VAL A 40 7.82 2.92 4.54
N LYS A 41 6.55 3.26 4.69
CA LYS A 41 6.09 4.55 5.22
C LYS A 41 5.12 4.30 6.36
N LYS A 42 5.34 4.99 7.49
CA LYS A 42 4.36 5.05 8.57
C LYS A 42 3.42 6.22 8.33
N VAL A 43 2.12 5.96 8.42
CA VAL A 43 1.08 6.98 8.27
C VAL A 43 0.35 7.09 9.61
N ALA A 44 0.27 8.31 10.14
CA ALA A 44 -0.46 8.55 11.39
C ALA A 44 -1.97 8.36 11.18
N LYS A 45 -2.70 8.08 12.26
CA LYS A 45 -4.18 8.00 12.23
C LYS A 45 -4.76 9.30 11.64
N GLY A 46 -5.65 9.15 10.66
CA GLY A 46 -6.24 10.29 9.93
C GLY A 46 -5.32 10.89 8.85
N GLY A 47 -4.12 10.36 8.67
CA GLY A 47 -3.21 10.75 7.58
C GLY A 47 -3.76 10.29 6.23
N ALA A 48 -3.79 11.19 5.26
CA ALA A 48 -4.21 10.86 3.91
C ALA A 48 -3.07 10.16 3.13
N ILE A 49 -3.37 8.99 2.57
CA ILE A 49 -2.56 8.37 1.54
C ILE A 49 -3.06 8.95 0.22
N ARG A 50 -2.27 9.84 -0.40
CA ARG A 50 -2.68 10.48 -1.66
C ARG A 50 -2.72 9.44 -2.78
N GLN A 51 -3.70 9.57 -3.67
CA GLN A 51 -3.80 8.79 -4.88
C GLN A 51 -2.63 9.17 -5.80
N SER A 52 -1.57 8.37 -5.77
CA SER A 52 -0.51 8.35 -6.78
C SER A 52 -0.67 7.06 -7.58
N GLY A 53 -0.14 6.99 -8.80
CA GLY A 53 -0.09 5.75 -9.59
C GLY A 53 0.81 4.66 -8.99
N ASP A 54 1.18 4.79 -7.72
CA ASP A 54 2.01 3.86 -6.98
C ASP A 54 1.15 2.74 -6.38
N MET A 55 1.74 1.55 -6.27
CA MET A 55 1.14 0.44 -5.54
C MET A 55 1.46 0.56 -4.05
N TYR A 56 0.42 0.48 -3.22
CA TYR A 56 0.56 0.44 -1.76
C TYR A 56 0.13 -0.92 -1.23
N ILE A 57 0.87 -1.42 -0.24
CA ILE A 57 0.56 -2.65 0.48
C ILE A 57 0.42 -2.27 1.95
N VAL A 58 -0.73 -2.59 2.55
CA VAL A 58 -1.00 -2.31 3.96
C VAL A 58 -0.43 -3.46 4.78
N ALA A 59 0.72 -3.23 5.40
CA ALA A 59 1.38 -4.22 6.26
C ALA A 59 0.78 -4.29 7.68
N GLU A 60 0.29 -3.17 8.20
CA GLU A 60 -0.30 -3.05 9.55
C GLU A 60 -1.39 -1.99 9.57
N GLY A 61 -2.47 -2.27 10.32
CA GLY A 61 -3.61 -1.39 10.51
C GLY A 61 -4.68 -1.50 9.43
N GLU A 62 -5.56 -0.51 9.39
CA GLU A 62 -6.70 -0.45 8.47
C GLU A 62 -6.69 0.88 7.71
N ILE A 63 -7.18 0.85 6.46
CA ILE A 63 -7.33 2.04 5.63
C ILE A 63 -8.81 2.25 5.31
N GLN A 64 -9.21 3.52 5.27
CA GLN A 64 -10.51 3.91 4.75
C GLN A 64 -10.35 4.38 3.32
N MET A 65 -11.04 3.74 2.38
CA MET A 65 -11.13 4.18 1.00
C MET A 65 -12.37 5.05 0.82
N THR A 66 -12.20 6.24 0.25
CA THR A 66 -13.31 7.14 -0.11
C THR A 66 -13.17 7.52 -1.58
N THR A 67 -14.30 7.71 -2.25
CA THR A 67 -14.35 8.18 -3.64
C THR A 67 -15.31 9.35 -3.70
N MET A 68 -14.88 10.44 -4.34
CA MET A 68 -15.77 11.55 -4.63
C MET A 68 -16.71 11.12 -5.75
N LEU A 69 -17.99 10.99 -5.43
CA LEU A 69 -19.02 10.86 -6.45
C LEU A 69 -19.13 12.22 -7.15
N GLY A 70 -19.18 12.22 -8.48
CA GLY A 70 -19.39 13.44 -9.26
C GLY A 70 -20.72 14.12 -8.90
N PRO A 71 -20.97 15.34 -9.40
CA PRO A 71 -22.26 15.98 -9.25
C PRO A 71 -23.34 15.00 -9.72
N GLN A 72 -24.26 14.64 -8.83
CA GLN A 72 -25.48 13.96 -9.23
C GLN A 72 -26.23 14.96 -10.10
N ASP A 73 -26.30 14.74 -11.41
CA ASP A 73 -27.12 15.59 -12.28
C ASP A 73 -28.59 15.36 -11.87
N PRO A 74 -29.26 16.35 -11.26
CA PRO A 74 -30.63 16.20 -10.77
C PRO A 74 -31.64 16.03 -11.90
N ASN A 75 -31.22 16.13 -13.18
CA ASN A 75 -32.08 15.99 -14.36
C ASN A 75 -31.83 14.67 -15.12
N SER A 76 -31.30 13.64 -14.47
CA SER A 76 -31.11 12.31 -15.03
C SER A 76 -32.40 11.47 -15.00
N GLU A 77 -33.52 11.97 -15.55
CA GLU A 77 -34.77 11.20 -15.78
C GLU A 77 -35.38 11.53 -17.13
#